data_AF-A0A525IU39-F1
#
_entry.id   AF-A0A525IU39-F1
#
_cell.length_a   1.000
_cell.length_b   1.000
_cell.length_c   1.000
_cell.angle_alpha   90.00
_cell.angle_beta   90.00
_cell.angle_gamma   90.00
#
_symmetry.space_group_name_H-M   'P 1'
#
loop_
_entity.id
_entity.type
_entity.pdbx_description
1 polymer ?
#
loop_
_entity_poly.entity_id
_entity_poly.type
_entity_poly.pdbx_seq_one_letter_code
_entity_poly.pdbx_strand_id
1 'polypeptide(L)' 'MAKKDDDTAETRLARLILALRSQGVSEPAVLGAIETTPREAFTPDLFKERAFEDSALPIACGQTISQPYIVGLMSQALKV' A
#
# COMPACT_ATOMS: atom_id res chain seq x y z
N MET A 1 -3.49 24.71 19.13
CA MET A 1 -3.84 24.61 17.70
C MET A 1 -2.56 24.25 16.95
N ALA A 2 -2.31 22.97 16.68
CA ALA A 2 -1.07 22.56 16.01
C ALA A 2 -1.29 21.27 15.20
N LYS A 3 -0.70 21.26 13.99
CA LYS A 3 -0.39 20.12 13.11
C LYS A 3 -1.51 19.61 12.19
N LYS A 4 -1.82 20.37 11.13
CA LYS A 4 -2.59 19.88 9.95
C LYS A 4 -1.69 19.62 8.71
N ASP A 5 -0.38 19.89 8.80
CA ASP A 5 0.52 19.94 7.64
C ASP A 5 1.33 18.66 7.35
N ASP A 6 1.02 17.49 7.95
CA ASP A 6 1.89 16.29 7.87
C ASP A 6 1.20 15.01 7.32
N ASP A 7 -0.08 15.07 6.95
CA ASP A 7 -0.85 13.87 6.51
C ASP A 7 -1.22 13.92 5.02
N THR A 8 -0.23 14.10 4.15
CA THR A 8 -0.44 14.03 2.69
C THR A 8 -0.50 12.58 2.20
N ALA A 9 -0.88 12.37 0.94
CA ALA A 9 -0.83 11.04 0.32
C ALA A 9 0.61 10.53 0.24
N GLU A 10 1.56 11.42 -0.08
CA GLU A 10 2.98 11.13 -0.15
C GLU A 10 3.53 10.69 1.21
N THR A 11 3.21 11.41 2.29
CA THR A 11 3.66 11.03 3.65
C THR A 11 3.02 9.72 4.12
N ARG A 12 1.78 9.43 3.72
CA ARG A 12 1.12 8.13 4.01
C ARG A 12 1.78 6.99 3.23
N LEU A 13 2.07 7.20 1.94
CA LEU A 13 2.78 6.23 1.11
C LEU A 13 4.18 5.95 1.66
N ALA A 14 4.95 6.99 2.00
CA ALA A 14 6.28 6.83 2.58
C ALA A 14 6.24 6.01 3.89
N ARG A 15 5.25 6.27 4.76
CA ARG A 15 5.03 5.46 5.97
C ARG A 15 4.71 4.00 5.65
N LEU A 16 3.85 3.76 4.66
CA LEU A 16 3.53 2.40 4.21
C LEU A 16 4.79 1.69 3.73
N ILE A 17 5.56 2.28 2.82
CA ILE A 17 6.79 1.69 2.27
C ILE A 17 7.80 1.37 3.37
N LEU A 18 8.01 2.27 4.33
CA LEU A 18 8.88 2.02 5.49
C LEU A 18 8.39 0.84 6.34
N ALA A 19 7.07 0.74 6.57
CA ALA A 19 6.48 -0.37 7.31
C ALA A 19 6.61 -1.70 6.55
N LEU A 20 6.37 -1.73 5.24
CA LEU A 20 6.54 -2.93 4.43
C LEU A 20 7.98 -3.45 4.47
N ARG A 21 8.94 -2.52 4.39
CA ARG A 21 10.36 -2.85 4.51
C ARG A 21 10.71 -3.47 5.86
N SER A 22 10.19 -2.91 6.96
CA SER A 22 10.45 -3.45 8.31
C SER A 22 9.80 -4.81 8.56
N GLN A 23 8.72 -5.13 7.83
CA GLN A 23 8.04 -6.43 7.89
C GLN A 23 8.67 -7.50 6.97
N GLY A 24 9.69 -7.16 6.17
CA GLY A 24 10.44 -8.11 5.35
C GLY A 24 10.18 -8.06 3.83
N VAL A 25 9.43 -7.05 3.35
CA VAL A 25 9.39 -6.76 1.91
C VAL A 25 10.66 -6.00 1.53
N SER A 26 11.70 -6.71 1.11
CA SER A 26 13.05 -6.15 0.99
C SER A 26 13.50 -5.90 -0.45
N GLU A 27 12.84 -6.51 -1.44
CA GLU A 27 13.26 -6.39 -2.84
C GLU A 27 13.03 -4.97 -3.38
N PRO A 28 14.09 -4.24 -3.80
CA PRO A 28 13.95 -2.85 -4.25
C PRO A 28 13.01 -2.68 -5.44
N ALA A 29 13.02 -3.64 -6.38
CA ALA A 29 12.13 -3.61 -7.53
C ALA A 29 10.65 -3.72 -7.12
N VAL A 30 10.34 -4.55 -6.11
CA VAL A 30 8.98 -4.72 -5.59
C VAL A 30 8.53 -3.50 -4.82
N LEU A 31 9.38 -2.95 -3.94
CA LEU A 31 9.06 -1.72 -3.21
C LEU A 31 8.84 -0.54 -4.17
N GLY A 32 9.68 -0.38 -5.19
CA GLY A 32 9.51 0.65 -6.21
C GLY A 32 8.23 0.48 -7.02
N ALA A 33 7.85 -0.77 -7.34
CA ALA A 33 6.58 -1.05 -8.01
C ALA A 33 5.38 -0.68 -7.13
N ILE A 34 5.42 -0.99 -5.83
CA ILE A 34 4.37 -0.62 -4.88
C ILE A 34 4.28 0.91 -4.74
N GLU A 35 5.41 1.61 -4.68
CA GLU A 35 5.46 3.08 -4.55
C GLU A 35 4.92 3.80 -5.79
N THR A 36 5.18 3.28 -6.98
CA THR A 36 4.79 3.91 -8.26
C THR A 36 3.42 3.50 -8.78
N THR A 37 2.81 2.46 -8.21
CA THR A 37 1.47 1.99 -8.60
C THR A 37 0.40 2.66 -7.74
N PRO A 38 -0.50 3.50 -8.31
CA PRO A 38 -1.50 4.23 -7.54
C PRO A 38 -2.62 3.30 -7.05
N ARG A 39 -2.45 2.70 -5.86
CA ARG A 39 -3.38 1.75 -5.26
C ARG A 39 -4.80 2.30 -5.08
N GLU A 40 -4.93 3.61 -4.87
CA GLU A 40 -6.20 4.35 -4.79
C GLU A 40 -7.01 4.28 -6.08
N ALA A 41 -6.38 4.07 -7.24
CA ALA A 41 -7.08 3.86 -8.51
C ALA A 41 -7.80 2.50 -8.58
N PHE A 42 -7.39 1.54 -7.75
CA PHE A 42 -7.96 0.20 -7.65
C PHE A 42 -8.85 0.02 -6.42
N THR A 43 -9.11 1.10 -5.69
CA THR A 43 -9.85 1.10 -4.43
C THR A 43 -11.15 1.89 -4.60
N PRO A 44 -12.30 1.41 -4.08
CA PRO A 44 -13.55 2.16 -4.12
C PRO A 44 -13.44 3.54 -3.45
N ASP A 45 -14.23 4.52 -3.90
CA ASP A 45 -14.18 5.91 -3.41
C ASP A 45 -14.27 6.01 -1.88
N LEU A 46 -15.11 5.18 -1.25
CA LEU A 46 -15.28 5.11 0.21
C LEU A 46 -13.98 4.76 0.96
N PHE A 47 -13.03 4.08 0.30
CA PHE A 47 -11.80 3.60 0.91
C PHE A 47 -10.54 4.27 0.35
N LYS A 48 -10.66 5.31 -0.49
CA LYS A 48 -9.50 5.99 -1.10
C LYS A 48 -8.51 6.52 -0.06
N GLU A 49 -9.00 7.09 1.04
CA GLU A 49 -8.12 7.58 2.12
C GLU A 49 -7.35 6.46 2.83
N ARG A 50 -7.91 5.24 2.79
CA ARG A 50 -7.36 4.03 3.40
C ARG A 50 -6.48 3.23 2.43
N ALA A 51 -6.31 3.67 1.19
CA ALA A 51 -5.50 2.97 0.19
C ALA A 51 -4.04 2.79 0.62
N PHE A 52 -3.54 3.66 1.50
CA PHE A 52 -2.17 3.63 2.05
C PHE A 52 -2.05 2.85 3.36
N GLU A 53 -3.13 2.23 3.85
CA GLU A 53 -3.09 1.35 5.01
C GLU A 53 -2.61 -0.04 4.60
N ASP A 54 -1.83 -0.70 5.47
CA ASP A 54 -1.48 -2.11 5.29
C ASP A 54 -2.65 -3.02 5.69
N SER A 55 -3.77 -2.93 4.96
CA SER A 55 -4.97 -3.71 5.21
C SER A 55 -5.64 -4.15 3.91
N ALA A 56 -6.38 -5.25 3.98
CA ALA A 56 -7.26 -5.65 2.90
C ALA A 56 -8.49 -4.74 2.86
N LEU A 57 -8.92 -4.34 1.67
CA LEU A 57 -10.07 -3.46 1.49
C LEU A 57 -11.14 -4.15 0.63
N PRO A 58 -12.44 -4.02 0.96
CA PRO A 58 -13.51 -4.54 0.13
C PRO A 58 -13.53 -3.88 -1.25
N ILE A 59 -13.80 -4.68 -2.28
CA ILE A 59 -14.05 -4.22 -3.66
C ILE A 59 -15.38 -4.84 -4.15
N ALA A 60 -15.75 -4.56 -5.40
CA ALA A 60 -16.99 -5.07 -5.99
C ALA A 60 -17.10 -6.61 -5.92
N CYS A 61 -18.32 -7.12 -6.07
CA CYS A 61 -18.62 -8.56 -6.10
C CYS A 61 -18.23 -9.33 -4.81
N GLY A 62 -18.22 -8.65 -3.66
CA GLY A 62 -17.89 -9.27 -2.38
C GLY A 62 -16.43 -9.71 -2.26
N GLN A 63 -15.55 -9.19 -3.12
CA GLN A 63 -14.11 -9.51 -3.11
C GLN A 63 -13.33 -8.49 -2.28
N THR A 64 -12.03 -8.74 -2.10
CA THR A 64 -11.12 -7.82 -1.42
C THR A 64 -9.85 -7.60 -2.23
N ILE A 65 -9.33 -6.39 -2.26
CA ILE A 65 -7.94 -6.15 -2.64
C ILE A 65 -7.03 -6.51 -1.45
N SER A 66 -6.03 -7.36 -1.68
CA SER A 66 -5.13 -7.86 -0.64
C SER A 66 -4.31 -6.75 0.01
N GLN A 67 -3.91 -6.94 1.27
CA GLN A 67 -3.03 -6.01 1.98
C GLN A 67 -1.69 -5.83 1.24
N PRO A 68 -1.13 -4.61 1.18
CA PRO A 68 0.15 -4.31 0.56
C PRO A 68 1.30 -5.26 0.98
N TYR A 69 1.37 -5.63 2.26
CA TYR A 69 2.39 -6.56 2.76
C TYR A 69 2.36 -7.94 2.07
N ILE A 70 1.19 -8.54 1.97
CA ILE A 70 1.03 -9.86 1.35
C ILE A 70 1.35 -9.79 -0.14
N VAL A 71 0.91 -8.73 -0.82
CA VAL A 71 1.26 -8.50 -2.24
C VAL A 71 2.77 -8.36 -2.42
N GLY A 72 3.44 -7.62 -1.53
CA GLY A 72 4.90 -7.44 -1.55
C GLY A 72 5.64 -8.77 -1.35
N LEU A 73 5.27 -9.55 -0.33
CA LEU A 73 5.85 -10.86 -0.07
C LEU A 73 5.63 -11.85 -1.22
N MET A 74 4.42 -11.92 -1.76
CA MET A 74 4.12 -12.79 -2.89
C MET A 74 4.94 -12.41 -4.12
N SER A 75 5.03 -11.11 -4.42
CA SER A 75 5.75 -10.61 -5.58
C SER A 75 7.24 -10.90 -5.50
N GLN A 76 7.87 -10.65 -4.35
CA GLN A 76 9.31 -10.89 -4.19
C GLN A 76 9.68 -12.38 -4.15
N ALA A 77 8.74 -13.27 -3.84
CA ALA A 77 8.97 -14.70 -3.83
C ALA A 77 8.98 -15.33 -5.23
N LEU A 78 8.51 -14.61 -6.25
CA LEU A 78 8.51 -15.07 -7.62
C LEU A 78 9.94 -15.15 -8.18
N LYS A 79 10.27 -16.29 -8.78
CA LYS A 79 11.49 -16.46 -9.58
C LYS A 79 11.08 -16.25 -11.04
N VAL A 80 11.40 -15.08 -11.57
CA VAL A 80 11.17 -14.71 -12.98
C VAL A 80 12.48 -14.60 -13.74
#